data_AF-A0A3S5DF09-F1
#
_entry.id   AF-A0A3S5DF09-F1
#
_cell.length_a   1.000
_cell.length_b   1.000
_cell.length_c   1.000
_cell.angle_alpha   90.00
_cell.angle_beta   90.00
_cell.angle_gamma   90.00
#
_symmetry.space_group_name_H-M   'P 1'
#
loop_
_entity.id
_entity.type
_entity.pdbx_description
1 polymer ?
#
loop_
_entity_poly.entity_id
_entity_poly.type
_entity_poly.pdbx_seq_one_letter_code
_entity_poly.pdbx_strand_id
1 'polypeptide(L)' 'MLRALAREQQDAAKACCPFSLDRNGFVLSEGAAVLCLEDRDAALARGAVILGEIKGYGNYSDAFDSPRRRR' A
#
# COMPACT_ATOMS: atom_id res chain seq x y z
N MET A 1 -21.14 -8.54 -8.50
CA MET A 1 -20.03 -7.74 -7.94
C MET A 1 -18.79 -8.61 -7.83
N LEU A 2 -17.88 -8.62 -8.82
CA LEU A 2 -16.55 -9.25 -8.71
C LEU A 2 -15.62 -8.82 -9.88
N ARG A 3 -15.66 -7.55 -10.33
CA ARG A 3 -14.85 -7.07 -11.47
C ARG A 3 -13.54 -6.39 -11.06
N ALA A 4 -13.15 -6.47 -9.79
CA ALA A 4 -11.96 -5.81 -9.26
C ALA A 4 -10.71 -6.70 -9.21
N LEU A 5 -10.89 -8.03 -9.23
CA LEU A 5 -9.80 -9.00 -9.17
C LEU A 5 -9.20 -9.26 -10.55
N ALA A 6 -7.90 -9.53 -10.57
CA ALA A 6 -7.19 -9.93 -11.79
C ALA A 6 -7.81 -11.21 -12.39
N ARG A 7 -7.82 -11.30 -13.72
CA ARG A 7 -8.40 -12.44 -14.47
C ARG A 7 -7.38 -13.47 -14.91
N GLU A 8 -6.10 -13.08 -14.92
CA GLU A 8 -4.99 -13.97 -15.24
C GLU A 8 -4.84 -15.01 -14.12
N GLN A 9 -4.82 -16.28 -14.49
CA GLN A 9 -4.88 -17.41 -13.55
C GLN A 9 -3.69 -18.37 -13.71
N GLN A 10 -2.96 -18.29 -14.82
CA GLN A 10 -1.88 -19.24 -15.15
C GLN A 10 -0.49 -18.63 -14.93
N ASP A 11 -0.33 -17.32 -15.10
CA ASP A 11 0.95 -16.64 -14.95
C ASP A 11 0.89 -15.55 -13.86
N ALA A 12 1.48 -15.83 -12.71
CA ALA A 12 1.51 -14.92 -11.58
C ALA A 12 2.22 -13.59 -11.90
N ALA A 13 3.23 -13.59 -12.78
CA ALA A 13 3.95 -12.38 -13.17
C ALA A 13 3.08 -11.45 -14.03
N LYS A 14 2.08 -11.99 -14.73
CA LYS A 14 1.09 -11.23 -15.51
C LYS A 14 -0.11 -10.78 -14.67
N ALA A 15 -0.45 -11.52 -13.61
CA ALA A 15 -1.55 -11.16 -12.72
C ALA A 15 -1.24 -9.90 -11.88
N CYS A 16 -0.02 -9.78 -11.35
CA CYS A 16 0.43 -8.61 -10.57
C CYS A 16 1.27 -7.67 -11.44
N CYS A 17 0.62 -6.88 -12.31
CA CYS A 17 1.29 -5.99 -13.27
C CYS A 17 0.92 -4.50 -13.06
N PRO A 18 1.38 -3.86 -11.97
CA PRO A 18 1.10 -2.46 -11.70
C PRO A 18 1.57 -1.57 -12.87
N PHE A 19 0.72 -0.63 -13.27
CA PHE A 19 0.94 0.33 -14.38
C PHE A 19 1.13 -0.27 -15.78
N SER A 20 0.99 -1.59 -15.95
CA SER A 20 0.95 -2.21 -17.28
C SER A 20 -0.31 -1.82 -18.06
N LEU A 21 -0.20 -1.75 -19.39
CA LEU A 21 -1.34 -1.60 -20.29
C LEU A 21 -2.36 -2.73 -20.12
N ASP A 22 -1.88 -3.94 -19.80
CA ASP A 22 -2.70 -5.14 -19.67
C ASP A 22 -3.27 -5.35 -18.25
N ARG A 23 -3.08 -4.37 -17.34
CA ARG A 23 -3.56 -4.44 -15.96
C ARG A 23 -5.09 -4.54 -15.91
N ASN A 24 -5.60 -5.64 -15.35
CA ASN A 24 -7.04 -5.94 -15.35
C ASN A 24 -7.68 -6.18 -13.97
N GLY A 25 -6.97 -5.89 -12.88
CA GLY A 25 -7.46 -5.99 -11.50
C GLY A 25 -6.31 -6.01 -10.50
N PHE A 26 -6.63 -6.17 -9.21
CA PHE A 26 -5.64 -6.45 -8.18
C PHE A 26 -5.65 -7.93 -7.80
N VAL A 27 -4.52 -8.40 -7.26
CA VAL A 27 -4.38 -9.75 -6.71
C VAL A 27 -4.63 -9.68 -5.20
N LEU A 28 -5.53 -10.52 -4.70
CA LEU A 28 -5.75 -10.64 -3.26
C LEU A 28 -4.56 -11.36 -2.60
N SER A 29 -4.09 -10.85 -1.48
CA SER A 29 -2.99 -11.41 -0.72
C SER A 29 -3.25 -11.24 0.77
N GLU A 30 -2.52 -12.01 1.58
CA GLU A 30 -2.55 -11.97 3.04
C GLU A 30 -1.14 -11.76 3.60
N GLY A 31 -1.04 -11.08 4.74
CA GLY A 31 0.22 -10.81 5.41
C GLY A 31 0.18 -9.58 6.32
N ALA A 32 1.20 -9.43 7.16
CA ALA A 32 1.40 -8.27 8.01
C ALA A 32 2.89 -7.96 8.18
N ALA A 33 3.21 -6.71 8.48
CA ALA A 33 4.55 -6.25 8.80
C ALA A 33 4.50 -5.19 9.92
N VAL A 34 5.56 -5.12 10.73
CA VAL A 34 5.70 -4.16 11.83
C VAL A 34 7.06 -3.47 11.70
N LEU A 35 7.08 -2.16 11.98
CA LEU A 35 8.30 -1.36 12.04
C LEU A 35 8.48 -0.85 13.47
N CYS A 36 9.68 -1.02 14.03
CA CYS A 36 10.06 -0.41 15.30
C CYS A 36 10.66 0.97 15.02
N LEU A 37 10.00 2.01 15.51
CA LEU A 37 10.48 3.39 15.40
C LEU A 37 11.14 3.81 16.71
N GLU A 38 12.27 4.48 16.59
CA GLU A 38 13.07 4.97 17.71
C GLU A 38 13.63 6.35 17.35
N ASP A 39 13.98 7.13 18.36
CA ASP A 39 14.76 8.34 18.17
C ASP A 39 16.15 8.02 17.58
N ARG A 40 16.59 8.86 16.63
CA ARG A 40 17.83 8.63 15.88
C ARG A 40 19.06 8.64 16.76
N ASP A 41 19.16 9.61 17.68
CA ASP A 41 20.37 9.79 18.47
C ASP A 41 20.47 8.73 19.56
N ALA A 42 19.34 8.31 20.13
CA ALA A 42 19.27 7.13 20.99
C ALA A 42 19.70 5.84 20.27
N ALA A 43 19.18 5.61 19.05
CA ALA A 43 19.53 4.46 18.24
C ALA A 43 21.03 4.42 17.91
N LEU A 44 21.63 5.57 17.57
CA LEU A 44 23.06 5.69 17.33
C LEU A 44 23.89 5.45 18.60
N ALA A 45 23.48 6.02 19.74
CA ALA A 45 24.20 5.88 21.00
C ALA A 45 24.29 4.41 21.47
N ARG A 46 23.24 3.61 21.21
CA ARG A 46 23.24 2.17 21.52
C ARG A 46 23.81 1.28 20.40
N GLY A 47 24.25 1.85 19.27
CA GLY A 47 24.79 1.11 18.13
C GLY A 47 23.75 0.27 17.38
N ALA A 48 22.50 0.73 17.30
CA ALA A 48 21.43 0.03 16.61
C ALA A 48 21.66 -0.05 15.09
N VAL A 49 21.19 -1.12 14.45
CA VAL A 49 21.10 -1.19 12.99
C VAL A 49 19.90 -0.37 12.53
N ILE A 50 20.17 0.75 11.87
CA ILE A 50 19.16 1.65 11.31
C ILE A 50 18.89 1.24 9.86
N LEU A 51 17.65 0.85 9.54
CA LEU A 51 17.26 0.44 8.19
C LEU A 51 16.87 1.63 7.30
N GLY A 52 16.49 2.75 7.90
CA GLY A 52 16.09 3.96 7.19
C GLY A 52 15.63 5.07 8.13
N GLU A 53 15.38 6.24 7.55
CA GLU A 53 14.89 7.43 8.25
C GLU A 53 13.52 7.84 7.68
N ILE A 54 12.55 8.10 8.55
CA ILE A 54 11.26 8.67 8.15
C ILE A 54 11.41 10.18 8.02
N LYS A 55 11.44 10.69 6.78
CA LYS A 55 11.57 12.14 6.50
C LYS A 55 10.25 12.92 6.62
N GLY A 56 9.10 12.24 6.57
CA GLY A 56 7.78 12.87 6.65
C GLY A 56 6.64 11.87 6.52
N TYR A 57 5.44 12.31 6.87
CA TYR A 57 4.18 11.54 6.81
C TYR A 57 3.01 12.46 6.47
N GLY A 58 2.04 11.97 5.70
CA GLY A 58 0.84 12.71 5.34
C GLY A 58 -0.33 11.77 5.05
N ASN A 59 -1.53 12.19 5.47
CA ASN A 59 -2.79 11.51 5.16
C ASN A 59 -3.76 12.49 4.56
N TYR A 60 -4.40 12.09 3.46
CA TYR A 60 -5.38 12.91 2.76
C TYR A 60 -6.61 12.06 2.40
N SER A 61 -7.76 12.70 2.24
CA SER A 61 -9.01 12.05 1.85
C SER A 61 -9.70 12.86 0.77
N ASP A 62 -10.03 12.20 -0.34
CA ASP A 62 -10.78 12.78 -1.44
C ASP A 62 -12.28 12.68 -1.13
N ALA A 63 -12.78 13.60 -0.30
CA ALA A 63 -14.16 13.63 0.19
C ALA A 63 -15.20 14.04 -0.89
N PHE A 64 -15.21 13.38 -2.04
CA PHE A 64 -16.07 13.69 -3.17
C PHE A 64 -17.07 12.57 -3.48
N ASP A 65 -17.96 12.26 -2.53
CA ASP A 65 -19.29 11.75 -2.87
C ASP A 65 -20.26 11.98 -1.69
N SER A 66 -20.97 13.11 -1.72
CA SER A 66 -22.15 13.30 -0.88
C SER A 66 -23.37 12.93 -1.72
N PRO A 67 -24.16 11.91 -1.36
CA PRO A 67 -25.36 11.59 -2.10
C PRO A 67 -26.31 12.78 -1.91
N ARG A 68 -26.50 13.57 -2.98
CA ARG A 68 -27.60 14.53 -3.05
C ARG A 68 -28.88 13.75 -2.76
N ARG A 69 -29.47 13.96 -1.58
CA ARG A 69 -30.84 13.51 -1.29
C ARG A 69 -31.74 14.11 -2.36
N ARG A 70 -32.14 13.31 -3.34
CA ARG A 70 -33.26 13.64 -4.22
C ARG A 70 -34.50 13.66 -3.32
N ARG A 71 -35.06 14.86 -3.13
CA ARG A 71 -36.43 15.03 -2.65
C ARG A 71 -37.38 14.49 -3.70
#